data_AF-A0A4R1P680-F1
#
_entry.id   AF-A0A4R1P680-F1
#
_cell.length_a   1.000
_cell.length_b   1.000
_cell.length_c   1.000
_cell.angle_alpha   90.00
_cell.angle_beta   90.00
_cell.angle_gamma   90.00
#
_symmetry.space_group_name_H-M   'P 1'
#
loop_
_entity.id
_entity.type
_entity.pdbx_description
1 polymer ?
#
loop_
_entity_poly.entity_id
_entity_poly.type
_entity_poly.pdbx_seq_one_letter_code
_entity_poly.pdbx_strand_id
1 'polypeptide(L)'
;MVQPPPAVPALPANSYEVIAYPSAGQSQDQQARDRYECHRWAVNQSGFDPSSATQAPPAATADYYRRALGACLSGRGYSIN
;
A
#
# COMPACT_ATOMS: atom_id res chain seq x y z
N MET A 1 -39.15 -11.51 -1.12
CA MET A 1 -37.99 -11.20 -0.28
C MET A 1 -36.72 -11.46 -1.08
N VAL A 2 -36.12 -10.42 -1.66
CA VAL A 2 -34.79 -10.55 -2.30
C VAL A 2 -33.78 -10.46 -1.18
N GLN A 3 -33.05 -11.56 -0.94
CA GLN A 3 -31.97 -11.60 0.04
C GLN A 3 -30.85 -10.68 -0.46
N PRO A 4 -30.38 -9.71 0.33
CA PRO A 4 -29.20 -8.91 -0.04
C PRO A 4 -27.97 -9.83 -0.16
N PRO A 5 -27.06 -9.59 -1.11
CA PRO A 5 -25.84 -10.37 -1.23
C PRO A 5 -25.03 -10.27 0.09
N PRO A 6 -24.29 -11.32 0.47
CA PRO A 6 -23.45 -11.27 1.67
C PRO A 6 -22.46 -10.11 1.53
N ALA A 7 -22.50 -9.18 2.48
CA ALA A 7 -21.52 -8.11 2.56
C ALA A 7 -20.15 -8.76 2.76
N VAL A 8 -19.31 -8.73 1.71
CA VAL A 8 -17.89 -9.04 1.86
C VAL A 8 -17.33 -8.07 2.90
N PRO A 9 -16.60 -8.54 3.92
CA PRO A 9 -15.94 -7.65 4.86
C PRO A 9 -15.07 -6.69 4.06
N ALA A 10 -15.38 -5.39 4.12
CA ALA A 10 -14.50 -4.37 3.57
C ALA A 10 -13.17 -4.49 4.32
N LEU A 11 -12.13 -4.95 3.62
CA LEU A 11 -10.79 -4.94 4.18
C LEU A 11 -10.45 -3.48 4.51
N PRO A 12 -9.87 -3.19 5.69
CA PRO A 12 -9.45 -1.84 5.98
C PRO A 12 -8.49 -1.41 4.87
N ALA A 13 -8.76 -0.26 4.25
CA ALA A 13 -7.95 0.34 3.17
C ALA A 13 -6.46 0.46 3.53
N ASN A 14 -6.15 0.36 4.83
CA ASN A 14 -4.83 0.50 5.43
C ASN A 14 -4.07 -0.83 5.57
N SER A 15 -4.65 -1.98 5.19
CA SER A 15 -4.02 -3.30 5.37
C SER A 15 -2.81 -3.55 4.45
N TYR A 16 -2.67 -2.73 3.41
CA TYR A 16 -1.53 -2.75 2.48
C TYR A 16 -0.63 -1.53 2.62
N GLU A 17 -1.00 -0.57 3.47
CA GLU A 17 -0.21 0.63 3.71
C GLU A 17 1.01 0.25 4.54
N VAL A 18 2.20 0.48 3.97
CA VAL A 18 3.44 0.39 4.71
C VAL A 18 3.59 1.68 5.49
N ILE A 19 3.48 1.59 6.83
CA ILE A 19 3.70 2.74 7.71
C ILE A 19 5.21 3.02 7.71
N ALA A 20 5.59 4.04 6.93
CA ALA A 20 6.96 4.50 6.82
C ALA A 20 7.16 5.74 7.70
N TYR A 21 8.09 5.63 8.64
CA TYR A 21 8.48 6.72 9.51
C TYR A 21 9.63 7.51 8.88
N PRO A 22 9.53 8.86 8.81
CA PRO A 22 10.62 9.69 8.30
C PRO A 22 11.81 9.62 9.25
N SER A 23 12.98 9.22 8.74
CA SER A 23 14.18 9.04 9.58
C SER A 23 15.02 10.32 9.71
N ALA A 24 14.81 11.33 8.84
CA ALA A 24 15.74 12.46 8.66
C ALA A 24 15.07 13.85 8.56
N GLY A 25 13.85 14.01 9.06
CA GLY A 25 13.15 15.31 9.04
C GLY A 25 12.56 15.71 7.68
N GLN A 26 12.17 14.73 6.86
CA GLN A 26 11.46 14.98 5.60
C GLN A 26 10.17 15.76 5.85
N SER A 27 9.91 16.79 5.05
CA SER A 27 8.68 17.58 5.12
C SER A 27 7.47 16.72 4.74
N GLN A 28 6.28 17.11 5.22
CA GLN A 28 5.02 16.45 4.86
C GLN A 28 4.82 16.33 3.34
N ASP A 29 5.22 17.35 2.57
CA ASP A 29 5.13 17.34 1.10
C ASP A 29 6.06 16.30 0.48
N GLN A 30 7.30 16.20 0.99
CA GLN A 30 8.27 15.19 0.56
C GLN A 30 7.76 13.79 0.89
N GLN A 31 7.21 13.60 2.08
CA GLN A 31 6.59 12.33 2.49
C GLN A 31 5.42 11.94 1.58
N ALA A 32 4.55 12.87 1.24
CA ALA A 32 3.42 12.61 0.35
C ALA A 32 3.90 12.21 -1.05
N ARG A 33 4.90 12.93 -1.60
CA ARG A 33 5.51 12.60 -2.90
C ARG A 33 6.18 11.22 -2.88
N ASP A 34 7.01 10.95 -1.88
CA ASP A 34 7.72 9.68 -1.76
C ASP A 34 6.73 8.51 -1.63
N ARG A 35 5.70 8.67 -0.80
CA ARG A 35 4.66 7.66 -0.60
C ARG A 35 3.87 7.41 -1.89
N TYR A 36 3.54 8.46 -2.63
CA TYR A 36 2.88 8.35 -3.94
C TYR A 36 3.76 7.68 -5.00
N GLU A 37 5.02 8.08 -5.11
CA GLU A 37 5.97 7.49 -6.07
C GLU A 37 6.24 6.02 -5.74
N CYS A 38 6.46 5.69 -4.47
CA CYS A 38 6.66 4.32 -4.04
C CYS A 38 5.41 3.46 -4.16
N HIS A 39 4.22 4.02 -3.93
CA HIS A 39 2.95 3.37 -4.26
C HIS A 39 2.91 3.00 -5.74
N ARG A 40 3.11 3.96 -6.64
CA ARG A 40 3.12 3.71 -8.10
C ARG A 40 4.16 2.67 -8.52
N TRP A 41 5.35 2.72 -7.92
CA TRP A 41 6.39 1.73 -8.16
C TRP A 41 5.94 0.34 -7.72
N ALA A 42 5.38 0.22 -6.51
CA ALA A 42 4.88 -1.04 -5.98
C ALA A 42 3.75 -1.62 -6.81
N VAL A 43 2.80 -0.80 -7.29
CA VAL A 43 1.74 -1.21 -8.22
C VAL A 43 2.33 -1.75 -9.53
N ASN A 44 3.32 -1.05 -10.10
CA ASN A 44 3.96 -1.47 -11.34
C ASN A 44 4.74 -2.79 -11.17
N GLN A 45 5.33 -3.02 -9.99
CA GLN A 45 6.00 -4.28 -9.69
C GLN A 45 5.00 -5.42 -9.45
N SER A 46 3.96 -5.19 -8.65
CA SER A 46 3.02 -6.23 -8.19
C SER A 46 1.88 -6.52 -9.16
N GLY A 47 1.58 -5.59 -10.07
CA GLY A 47 0.36 -5.60 -10.88
C GLY A 47 -0.92 -5.38 -10.06
N PHE A 48 -0.81 -4.91 -8.81
CA PHE A 48 -1.93 -4.71 -7.90
C PHE A 48 -1.96 -3.29 -7.36
N ASP A 49 -3.11 -2.63 -7.57
CA ASP A 49 -3.41 -1.29 -7.05
C ASP A 49 -4.41 -1.38 -5.88
N PRO A 50 -3.99 -1.16 -4.61
CA PRO A 50 -4.90 -1.20 -3.47
C PRO A 50 -5.90 -0.04 -3.49
N SER A 51 -5.59 1.07 -4.15
CA SER A 51 -6.46 2.25 -4.23
C SER A 51 -7.73 2.00 -5.05
N SER A 52 -7.65 1.12 -6.05
CA SER A 52 -8.76 0.72 -6.93
C SER A 52 -9.32 -0.67 -6.62
N ALA A 53 -8.73 -1.39 -5.64
CA ALA A 53 -9.13 -2.75 -5.30
C ALA A 53 -10.49 -2.77 -4.59
N THR A 54 -11.50 -3.33 -5.26
CA THR A 54 -12.81 -3.62 -4.65
C THR A 54 -12.87 -5.01 -4.01
N GLN A 55 -11.89 -5.87 -4.29
CA GLN A 55 -11.77 -7.23 -3.75
C GLN A 55 -10.36 -7.49 -3.23
N ALA A 56 -10.25 -8.37 -2.25
CA ALA A 56 -8.98 -8.81 -1.69
C ALA A 56 -8.11 -9.46 -2.79
N PRO A 57 -6.88 -8.99 -3.04
CA PRO A 57 -5.94 -9.72 -3.88
C PRO A 57 -5.54 -11.05 -3.22
N PRO A 58 -4.96 -11.98 -4.00
CA PRO A 58 -4.24 -13.12 -3.44
C PRO A 58 -3.19 -12.67 -2.42
N ALA A 59 -3.02 -13.43 -1.34
CA ALA A 59 -2.08 -13.09 -0.27
C ALA A 59 -0.64 -12.87 -0.79
N ALA A 60 -0.22 -13.63 -1.81
CA ALA A 60 1.08 -13.47 -2.46
C ALA A 60 1.23 -12.11 -3.16
N THR A 61 0.19 -11.64 -3.85
CA THR A 61 0.19 -10.34 -4.54
C THR A 61 0.24 -9.19 -3.54
N ALA A 62 -0.52 -9.28 -2.45
CA ALA A 62 -0.47 -8.31 -1.35
C ALA A 62 0.87 -8.29 -0.61
N ASP A 63 1.49 -9.45 -0.38
CA ASP A 63 2.84 -9.54 0.18
C ASP A 63 3.88 -8.92 -0.76
N TYR A 64 3.82 -9.24 -2.05
CA TYR A 64 4.73 -8.68 -3.05
C TYR A 64 4.60 -7.16 -3.16
N TYR A 65 3.37 -6.63 -3.18
CA TYR A 65 3.11 -5.19 -3.15
C TYR A 65 3.71 -4.53 -1.90
N ARG A 66 3.46 -5.08 -0.70
CA ARG A 66 4.00 -4.52 0.56
C ARG A 66 5.52 -4.53 0.57
N ARG A 67 6.15 -5.61 0.10
CA ARG A 67 7.62 -5.70 -0.01
C ARG A 67 8.17 -4.67 -1.00
N ALA A 68 7.52 -4.48 -2.14
CA ALA A 68 7.93 -3.47 -3.11
C ALA A 68 7.76 -2.06 -2.53
N LEU A 69 6.61 -1.74 -1.94
CA LEU A 69 6.37 -0.45 -1.31
C LEU A 69 7.42 -0.16 -0.23
N GLY A 70 7.73 -1.17 0.60
CA GLY A 70 8.75 -1.07 1.63
C GLY A 70 10.17 -0.91 1.07
N ALA A 71 10.54 -1.66 0.04
CA ALA A 71 11.87 -1.52 -0.58
C ALA A 71 12.10 -0.11 -1.15
N CYS A 72 11.07 0.47 -1.78
CA CYS A 72 11.16 1.84 -2.31
C CYS A 72 11.31 2.88 -1.19
N LEU A 73 10.50 2.77 -0.14
CA LEU A 73 10.55 3.71 1.00
C LEU A 73 11.87 3.56 1.76
N SER A 74 12.34 2.33 2.00
CA SER A 74 13.64 2.06 2.62
C SER A 74 14.80 2.67 1.83
N GLY A 75 14.78 2.55 0.48
CA GLY A 75 15.77 3.18 -0.39
C GLY A 75 15.78 4.71 -0.34
N ARG A 76 14.68 5.34 0.09
CA ARG A 76 14.56 6.79 0.30
C ARG A 76 14.88 7.23 1.73
N GLY A 77 15.33 6.31 2.58
CA GLY A 77 15.69 6.59 3.97
C GLY A 77 14.50 6.61 4.93
N TYR A 78 13.37 6.02 4.55
CA TYR A 78 12.27 5.78 5.48
C TYR A 78 12.50 4.50 6.29
N SER A 79 12.17 4.55 7.57
CA SER A 79 12.18 3.39 8.44
C SER A 79 10.81 2.73 8.42
N ILE A 80 10.78 1.43 8.16
CA ILE A 80 9.54 0.64 8.08
C ILE A 80 9.52 -0.31 9.26
N ASN A 81 8.43 -0.31 10.03
CA ASN A 81 8.26 -1.11 11.23
C ASN A 81 6.99 -1.97 11.13
#